data_AF-R7TVM1-F1
#
_entry.id   AF-R7TVM1-F1
#
_cell.length_a   1.000
_cell.length_b   1.000
_cell.length_c   1.000
_cell.angle_alpha   90.00
_cell.angle_beta   90.00
_cell.angle_gamma   90.00
#
_symmetry.space_group_name_H-M   'P 1'
#
loop_
_entity.id
_entity.type
_entity.pdbx_description
1 polymer ?
#
loop_
_entity_poly.entity_id
_entity_poly.type
_entity_poly.pdbx_seq_one_letter_code
_entity_poly.pdbx_strand_id
1 'polypeptide(L)'
;MDNILFLCISAWLTVAISGQETAQCPDQCICFSTTVRCMFLGLNSMPDDVSTDTTILDLRFNKIKSLPRGLFRNLHKLDTLLLNNNQIQAIDDGAFEGLDSLKTLFLYKNEIASIQEGAFHNLRNLEQLYIHFNQLTSLEARTFENLQKLERLFLQNNAIQHLPFGIFDDLKGLKRLRLDSNALICDCEMFWLSKMLRENGAVADSAIVCRGPSDMEGMAVASLQEQDFLECKMPEFTAEPTDVSVQFGETVRLTCRAEGDPAPEIVWLHNSQEIETNSVEPSSRYELMSDGTLMIHDAEQSDHGTYECVARNSMGQIKTNAVNVNSLRYRNDP
;
A
#
# COMPACT_ATOMS: atom_id res chain seq x y z
N MET A 1 -56.57 -5.16 45.94
CA MET A 1 -55.56 -4.52 45.08
C MET A 1 -54.20 -5.06 45.50
N ASP A 2 -53.86 -6.20 44.91
CA ASP A 2 -52.54 -6.77 44.56
C ASP A 2 -51.31 -6.01 45.13
N ASN A 3 -50.40 -6.54 46.00
CA ASN A 3 -49.73 -7.85 46.11
C ASN A 3 -48.87 -8.13 44.84
N ILE A 4 -47.54 -8.34 44.81
CA ILE A 4 -46.61 -9.06 45.71
C ILE A 4 -45.13 -8.73 45.36
N LEU A 5 -44.26 -8.84 46.37
CA LEU A 5 -42.80 -8.92 46.34
C LEU A 5 -42.33 -10.41 46.30
N PHE A 6 -41.39 -10.76 45.41
CA PHE A 6 -40.45 -11.92 45.43
C PHE A 6 -40.95 -13.38 45.48
N LEU A 7 -40.53 -14.22 44.50
CA LEU A 7 -39.64 -15.39 44.67
C LEU A 7 -39.40 -16.18 43.36
N CYS A 8 -38.20 -16.77 43.25
CA CYS A 8 -37.72 -17.68 42.21
C CYS A 8 -38.46 -19.03 42.17
N ILE A 9 -38.46 -19.68 40.99
CA ILE A 9 -37.95 -21.05 40.70
C ILE A 9 -38.57 -21.60 39.39
N SER A 10 -37.67 -22.00 38.49
CA SER A 10 -37.76 -22.90 37.31
C SER A 10 -39.12 -23.36 36.74
N ALA A 11 -39.23 -23.26 35.40
CA ALA A 11 -39.82 -24.32 34.58
C ALA A 11 -39.17 -24.35 33.18
N TRP A 12 -38.40 -25.41 32.94
CA TRP A 12 -37.92 -25.87 31.64
C TRP A 12 -39.03 -26.64 30.88
N LEU A 13 -38.79 -26.86 29.57
CA LEU A 13 -39.56 -27.61 28.56
C LEU A 13 -40.83 -26.96 27.98
N THR A 14 -41.10 -26.93 26.67
CA THR A 14 -40.36 -27.12 25.40
C THR A 14 -41.39 -26.85 24.29
N VAL A 15 -41.05 -26.09 23.25
CA VAL A 15 -41.48 -26.41 21.88
C VAL A 15 -40.26 -26.17 20.98
N ALA A 16 -39.67 -27.26 20.51
CA ALA A 16 -38.66 -27.28 19.47
C ALA A 16 -39.37 -27.28 18.10
N ILE A 17 -39.11 -26.26 17.29
CA ILE A 17 -39.32 -26.28 15.84
C ILE A 17 -38.12 -25.58 15.19
N SER A 18 -37.41 -26.34 14.36
CA SER A 18 -36.33 -26.02 13.41
C SER A 18 -35.09 -25.31 13.97
N GLY A 19 -33.96 -26.04 13.97
CA GLY A 19 -32.66 -25.53 14.37
C GLY A 19 -32.20 -24.33 13.55
N GLN A 20 -31.67 -23.35 14.25
CA GLN A 20 -30.68 -22.42 13.74
C GLN A 20 -29.68 -22.26 14.88
N GLU A 21 -28.48 -22.83 14.68
CA GLU A 21 -27.36 -22.72 15.62
C GLU A 21 -27.22 -21.26 16.05
N THR A 22 -27.10 -21.06 17.36
CA THR A 22 -26.80 -19.75 17.95
C THR A 22 -25.60 -19.17 17.23
N ALA A 23 -25.79 -18.10 16.44
CA ALA A 23 -24.69 -17.38 15.83
C ALA A 23 -23.70 -17.02 16.94
N GLN A 24 -22.51 -17.60 16.89
CA GLN A 24 -21.47 -17.42 17.90
C GLN A 24 -21.12 -15.94 17.93
N CYS A 25 -21.45 -15.30 19.06
CA CYS A 25 -21.21 -13.88 19.27
C CYS A 25 -20.12 -13.75 20.32
N PRO A 26 -19.05 -12.98 20.07
CA PRO A 26 -18.01 -12.78 21.06
C PRO A 26 -18.56 -12.19 22.36
N ASP A 27 -17.92 -12.55 23.47
CA ASP A 27 -18.31 -12.06 24.79
C ASP A 27 -18.34 -10.51 24.84
N GLN A 28 -19.39 -9.97 25.44
CA GLN A 28 -19.66 -8.53 25.58
C GLN A 28 -19.92 -7.78 24.25
N CYS A 29 -19.79 -8.43 23.10
CA CYS A 29 -20.19 -7.86 21.82
C CYS A 29 -21.69 -8.02 21.56
N ILE A 30 -22.20 -7.23 20.62
CA ILE A 30 -23.58 -7.28 20.14
C ILE A 30 -23.57 -7.74 18.68
N CYS A 31 -24.17 -8.90 18.43
CA CYS A 31 -24.29 -9.45 17.09
C CYS A 31 -25.72 -9.34 16.56
N PHE A 32 -25.88 -8.90 15.31
CA PHE A 32 -27.15 -8.85 14.61
C PHE A 32 -26.96 -9.17 13.13
N SER A 33 -27.65 -10.20 12.64
CA SER A 33 -27.40 -10.74 11.30
C SER A 33 -25.91 -11.08 11.14
N THR A 34 -25.23 -10.51 10.13
CA THR A 34 -23.79 -10.65 9.87
C THR A 34 -22.95 -9.50 10.44
N THR A 35 -23.51 -8.68 11.33
CA THR A 35 -22.80 -7.56 11.96
C THR A 35 -22.37 -7.92 13.38
N VAL A 36 -21.10 -7.73 13.70
CA VAL A 36 -20.52 -7.90 15.03
C VAL A 36 -20.05 -6.53 15.55
N ARG A 37 -20.65 -6.04 16.65
CA ARG A 37 -20.32 -4.74 17.27
C ARG A 37 -19.68 -4.93 18.63
N CYS A 38 -18.46 -4.44 18.78
CA CYS A 38 -17.61 -4.60 19.95
C CYS A 38 -16.99 -3.25 20.38
N MET A 39 -17.79 -2.18 20.35
CA MET A 39 -17.34 -0.81 20.64
C MET A 39 -17.35 -0.48 22.14
N PHE A 40 -16.43 0.39 22.58
CA PHE A 40 -16.35 0.89 23.97
C PHE A 40 -16.11 -0.19 25.05
N LEU A 41 -15.58 -1.35 24.67
CA LEU A 41 -15.32 -2.47 25.58
C LEU A 41 -13.91 -2.41 26.20
N GLY A 42 -13.06 -1.49 25.74
CA GLY A 42 -11.69 -1.37 26.21
C GLY A 42 -10.80 -2.52 25.77
N LEU A 43 -11.13 -3.16 24.64
CA LEU A 43 -10.39 -4.28 24.08
C LEU A 43 -8.96 -3.87 23.71
N ASN A 44 -7.97 -4.70 24.04
CA ASN A 44 -6.57 -4.50 23.63
C ASN A 44 -6.22 -5.31 22.37
N SER A 45 -7.10 -6.24 21.98
CA SER A 45 -6.97 -7.15 20.84
C SER A 45 -8.34 -7.39 20.22
N MET A 46 -8.38 -8.10 19.09
CA MET A 46 -9.62 -8.63 18.54
C MET A 46 -10.27 -9.58 19.55
N PRO A 47 -11.61 -9.60 19.66
CA PRO A 47 -12.31 -10.56 20.50
C PRO A 47 -12.28 -11.95 19.85
N ASP A 48 -12.26 -13.00 20.69
CA ASP A 48 -12.31 -14.38 20.23
C ASP A 48 -13.68 -14.71 19.60
N ASP A 49 -13.74 -15.77 18.79
CA ASP A 49 -14.99 -16.32 18.25
C ASP A 49 -15.83 -15.38 17.37
N VAL A 50 -15.19 -14.44 16.65
CA VAL A 50 -15.88 -13.68 15.60
C VAL A 50 -16.29 -14.62 14.47
N SER A 51 -17.60 -14.72 14.21
CA SER A 51 -18.15 -15.57 13.14
C SER A 51 -17.55 -15.26 11.77
N THR A 52 -17.22 -16.30 11.00
CA THR A 52 -16.70 -16.19 9.63
C THR A 52 -17.71 -15.64 8.63
N ASP A 53 -19.00 -15.60 9.00
CA ASP A 53 -20.07 -14.98 8.20
C ASP A 53 -20.19 -13.47 8.41
N THR A 54 -19.34 -12.89 9.26
CA THR A 54 -19.35 -11.45 9.57
C THR A 54 -19.06 -10.62 8.32
N THR A 55 -19.97 -9.71 7.97
CA THR A 55 -19.81 -8.72 6.89
C THR A 55 -19.45 -7.33 7.42
N ILE A 56 -19.78 -7.02 8.68
CA ILE A 56 -19.43 -5.75 9.32
C ILE A 56 -18.86 -6.04 10.71
N LEU A 57 -17.62 -5.60 10.95
CA LEU A 57 -16.95 -5.72 12.25
C LEU A 57 -16.62 -4.33 12.80
N ASP A 58 -17.30 -3.94 13.88
CA ASP A 58 -17.13 -2.64 14.53
C ASP A 58 -16.32 -2.77 15.83
N LEU A 59 -15.05 -2.40 15.75
CA LEU A 59 -14.08 -2.43 16.86
C LEU A 59 -13.66 -1.01 17.30
N ARG A 60 -14.46 0.01 16.99
CA ARG A 60 -14.12 1.41 17.29
C ARG A 60 -14.13 1.69 18.80
N PHE A 61 -13.38 2.72 19.20
CA PHE A 61 -13.32 3.19 20.59
C PHE A 61 -12.86 2.11 21.56
N ASN A 62 -11.79 1.40 21.19
CA ASN A 62 -11.11 0.41 22.02
C ASN A 62 -9.64 0.85 22.25
N LYS A 63 -8.79 -0.07 22.69
CA LYS A 63 -7.38 0.14 23.02
C LYS A 63 -6.47 -0.78 22.20
N ILE A 64 -6.89 -1.18 21.00
CA ILE A 64 -6.13 -2.10 20.15
C ILE A 64 -4.86 -1.38 19.69
N LYS A 65 -3.70 -2.01 19.89
CA LYS A 65 -2.38 -1.42 19.60
C LYS A 65 -1.68 -1.97 18.38
N SER A 66 -1.99 -3.21 18.01
CA SER A 66 -1.30 -3.94 16.96
C SER A 66 -2.27 -4.81 16.19
N LEU A 67 -1.96 -5.01 14.91
CA LEU A 67 -2.69 -5.89 14.00
C LEU A 67 -1.72 -7.01 13.56
N PRO A 68 -1.50 -8.05 14.39
CA PRO A 68 -0.61 -9.14 14.03
C PRO A 68 -1.06 -9.82 12.74
N ARG A 69 -0.09 -10.35 11.99
CA ARG A 69 -0.35 -11.08 10.74
C ARG A 69 -1.40 -12.18 10.93
N GLY A 70 -2.35 -12.26 9.99
CA GLY A 70 -3.38 -13.29 9.98
C GLY A 70 -4.48 -13.12 11.03
N LEU A 71 -4.53 -11.99 11.74
CA LEU A 71 -5.59 -11.67 12.71
C LEU A 71 -7.00 -11.84 12.13
N PHE A 72 -7.17 -11.53 10.84
CA PHE A 72 -8.45 -11.58 10.14
C PHE A 72 -8.56 -12.73 9.12
N ARG A 73 -7.67 -13.72 9.19
CA ARG A 73 -7.45 -14.71 8.12
C ARG A 73 -8.71 -15.44 7.66
N ASN A 74 -9.69 -15.63 8.54
CA ASN A 74 -10.92 -16.37 8.23
C ASN A 74 -12.12 -15.48 7.87
N LEU A 75 -11.96 -14.16 7.86
CA LEU A 75 -13.05 -13.20 7.65
C LEU A 75 -13.22 -12.80 6.18
N HIS A 76 -13.20 -13.78 5.28
CA HIS A 76 -13.25 -13.58 3.82
C HIS A 76 -14.50 -12.84 3.31
N LYS A 77 -15.59 -12.84 4.09
CA LYS A 77 -16.87 -12.15 3.78
C LYS A 77 -16.95 -10.73 4.32
N LEU A 78 -15.95 -10.28 5.08
CA LEU A 78 -15.96 -8.97 5.70
C LEU A 78 -15.93 -7.87 4.63
N ASP A 79 -16.95 -7.01 4.65
CA ASP A 79 -17.14 -5.92 3.71
C ASP A 79 -16.68 -4.59 4.32
N THR A 80 -16.98 -4.38 5.61
CA THR A 80 -16.63 -3.15 6.33
C THR A 80 -15.96 -3.46 7.67
N LEU A 81 -14.76 -2.89 7.86
CA LEU A 81 -13.98 -3.01 9.10
C LEU A 81 -13.78 -1.63 9.72
N LEU A 82 -14.22 -1.47 10.97
CA LEU A 82 -14.10 -0.22 11.71
C LEU A 82 -13.11 -0.36 12.87
N LEU A 83 -11.91 0.19 12.71
CA LEU A 83 -10.81 0.19 13.68
C LEU A 83 -10.45 1.60 14.17
N ASN A 84 -11.20 2.63 13.79
CA ASN A 84 -10.92 4.00 14.19
C ASN A 84 -11.08 4.25 15.70
N ASN A 85 -10.36 5.23 16.24
CA ASN A 85 -10.35 5.54 17.68
C ASN A 85 -9.84 4.33 18.50
N ASN A 86 -8.68 3.81 18.08
CA ASN A 86 -7.89 2.82 18.81
C ASN A 86 -6.48 3.40 19.05
N GLN A 87 -5.49 2.57 19.35
CA GLN A 87 -4.10 2.95 19.64
C GLN A 87 -3.12 2.24 18.70
N ILE A 88 -3.55 1.95 17.46
CA ILE A 88 -2.73 1.20 16.50
C ILE A 88 -1.54 2.06 16.10
N GLN A 89 -0.32 1.53 16.24
CA GLN A 89 0.92 2.29 16.04
C GLN A 89 1.60 2.03 14.68
N ALA A 90 1.41 0.85 14.13
CA ALA A 90 1.97 0.44 12.85
C ALA A 90 1.01 -0.52 12.14
N ILE A 91 1.16 -0.63 10.82
CA ILE A 91 0.48 -1.63 10.00
C ILE A 91 1.56 -2.40 9.25
N ASP A 92 1.74 -3.66 9.64
CA ASP A 92 2.73 -4.55 9.07
C ASP A 92 2.15 -5.31 7.86
N ASP A 93 3.04 -5.90 7.05
CA ASP A 93 2.63 -6.83 5.98
C ASP A 93 1.80 -8.00 6.54
N GLY A 94 0.72 -8.36 5.83
CA GLY A 94 -0.21 -9.40 6.25
C GLY A 94 -1.14 -9.03 7.42
N ALA A 95 -1.13 -7.79 7.92
CA ALA A 95 -2.06 -7.33 8.97
C ALA A 95 -3.54 -7.52 8.57
N PHE A 96 -3.85 -7.42 7.27
CA PHE A 96 -5.19 -7.60 6.71
C PHE A 96 -5.33 -8.87 5.86
N GLU A 97 -4.46 -9.86 6.06
CA GLU A 97 -4.53 -11.16 5.38
C GLU A 97 -5.91 -11.82 5.60
N GLY A 98 -6.52 -12.30 4.50
CA GLY A 98 -7.84 -12.94 4.49
C GLY A 98 -9.04 -12.01 4.28
N LEU A 99 -8.85 -10.68 4.19
CA LEU A 99 -9.93 -9.71 3.98
C LEU A 99 -10.27 -9.49 2.49
N ASP A 100 -10.50 -10.57 1.76
CA ASP A 100 -10.60 -10.56 0.29
C ASP A 100 -11.80 -9.75 -0.24
N SER A 101 -12.89 -9.66 0.53
CA SER A 101 -14.12 -8.94 0.15
C SER A 101 -14.20 -7.50 0.67
N LEU A 102 -13.18 -7.04 1.39
CA LEU A 102 -13.26 -5.77 2.12
C LEU A 102 -13.38 -4.59 1.17
N LYS A 103 -14.39 -3.75 1.39
CA LYS A 103 -14.66 -2.53 0.61
C LYS A 103 -14.34 -1.26 1.37
N THR A 104 -14.57 -1.26 2.69
CA THR A 104 -14.41 -0.06 3.51
C THR A 104 -13.58 -0.34 4.75
N LEU A 105 -12.49 0.41 4.91
CA LEU A 105 -11.57 0.29 6.03
C LEU A 105 -11.41 1.64 6.75
N PHE A 106 -11.78 1.67 8.03
CA PHE A 106 -11.61 2.85 8.88
C PHE A 106 -10.48 2.65 9.89
N LEU A 107 -9.38 3.39 9.71
CA LEU A 107 -8.19 3.41 10.59
C LEU A 107 -7.91 4.79 11.19
N TYR A 108 -8.79 5.77 10.94
CA TYR A 108 -8.57 7.15 11.38
C TYR A 108 -8.58 7.30 12.91
N LYS A 109 -7.92 8.35 13.42
CA LYS A 109 -7.76 8.56 14.88
C LYS A 109 -7.14 7.33 15.57
N ASN A 110 -5.97 6.92 15.09
CA ASN A 110 -5.08 5.96 15.74
C ASN A 110 -3.72 6.65 15.99
N GLU A 111 -2.68 5.88 16.26
CA GLU A 111 -1.31 6.34 16.49
C GLU A 111 -0.38 5.87 15.35
N ILE A 112 -0.92 5.62 14.14
CA ILE A 112 -0.19 4.95 13.06
C ILE A 112 0.94 5.87 12.57
N ALA A 113 2.18 5.47 12.82
CA ALA A 113 3.38 6.18 12.40
C ALA A 113 4.02 5.57 11.14
N SER A 114 3.81 4.28 10.89
CA SER A 114 4.37 3.57 9.74
C SER A 114 3.39 2.54 9.14
N ILE A 115 3.51 2.32 7.84
CA ILE A 115 2.82 1.28 7.07
C ILE A 115 3.89 0.60 6.22
N GLN A 116 4.04 -0.71 6.39
CA GLN A 116 4.99 -1.51 5.64
C GLN A 116 4.52 -1.73 4.19
N GLU A 117 5.45 -1.87 3.25
CA GLU A 117 5.20 -2.33 1.88
C GLU A 117 4.33 -3.58 1.88
N GLY A 118 3.33 -3.62 1.00
CA GLY A 118 2.43 -4.76 0.89
C GLY A 118 1.32 -4.81 1.93
N ALA A 119 1.30 -3.95 2.97
CA ALA A 119 0.29 -3.99 4.03
C ALA A 119 -1.18 -4.03 3.53
N PHE A 120 -1.47 -3.42 2.38
CA PHE A 120 -2.80 -3.42 1.76
C PHE A 120 -2.93 -4.27 0.49
N HIS A 121 -1.89 -4.99 0.04
CA HIS A 121 -1.81 -5.61 -1.29
C HIS A 121 -2.93 -6.61 -1.63
N ASN A 122 -3.49 -7.27 -0.61
CA ASN A 122 -4.58 -8.25 -0.76
C ASN A 122 -5.96 -7.60 -0.85
N LEU A 123 -6.10 -6.31 -0.52
CA LEU A 123 -7.37 -5.61 -0.44
C LEU A 123 -7.85 -5.13 -1.83
N ARG A 124 -7.83 -6.01 -2.83
CA ARG A 124 -8.14 -5.71 -4.24
C ARG A 124 -9.58 -5.22 -4.48
N ASN A 125 -10.47 -5.44 -3.50
CA ASN A 125 -11.85 -4.97 -3.53
C ASN A 125 -12.09 -3.67 -2.75
N LEU A 126 -11.04 -3.08 -2.16
CA LEU A 126 -11.17 -1.90 -1.33
C LEU A 126 -11.60 -0.69 -2.16
N GLU A 127 -12.68 -0.04 -1.72
CA GLU A 127 -13.26 1.15 -2.36
C GLU A 127 -12.96 2.42 -1.54
N GLN A 128 -12.83 2.29 -0.21
CA GLN A 128 -12.71 3.42 0.69
C GLN A 128 -11.73 3.14 1.83
N LEU A 129 -10.72 4.02 1.94
CA LEU A 129 -9.67 3.92 2.94
C LEU A 129 -9.53 5.22 3.73
N TYR A 130 -9.71 5.12 5.04
CA TYR A 130 -9.65 6.27 5.96
C TYR A 130 -8.49 6.12 6.94
N ILE A 131 -7.37 6.81 6.71
CA ILE A 131 -6.16 6.79 7.57
C ILE A 131 -5.84 8.20 8.13
N HIS A 132 -6.72 9.18 7.93
CA HIS A 132 -6.59 10.53 8.49
C HIS A 132 -6.52 10.58 10.04
N PHE A 133 -5.99 11.66 10.62
CA PHE A 133 -5.74 11.77 12.07
C PHE A 133 -4.86 10.62 12.60
N ASN A 134 -3.69 10.44 12.01
CA ASN A 134 -2.65 9.52 12.46
C ASN A 134 -1.31 10.29 12.51
N GLN A 135 -0.18 9.57 12.54
CA GLN A 135 1.16 10.13 12.76
C GLN A 135 2.11 9.84 11.58
N LEU A 136 1.56 9.54 10.39
CA LEU A 136 2.36 9.19 9.21
C LEU A 136 3.24 10.38 8.78
N THR A 137 4.54 10.14 8.63
CA THR A 137 5.51 11.13 8.11
C THR A 137 5.90 10.88 6.66
N SER A 138 5.80 9.62 6.22
CA SER A 138 6.11 9.16 4.87
C SER A 138 5.29 7.91 4.55
N LEU A 139 5.29 7.51 3.29
CA LEU A 139 4.72 6.25 2.80
C LEU A 139 5.74 5.59 1.88
N GLU A 140 5.68 4.27 1.74
CA GLU A 140 6.50 3.51 0.80
C GLU A 140 5.82 3.45 -0.58
N ALA A 141 6.59 3.34 -1.66
CA ALA A 141 6.08 3.53 -3.03
C ALA A 141 4.93 2.57 -3.40
N ARG A 142 4.98 1.33 -2.91
CA ARG A 142 3.97 0.29 -3.18
C ARG A 142 2.92 0.14 -2.09
N THR A 143 2.77 1.14 -1.20
CA THR A 143 1.78 1.08 -0.12
C THR A 143 0.36 0.83 -0.64
N PHE A 144 -0.04 1.46 -1.76
CA PHE A 144 -1.38 1.34 -2.34
C PHE A 144 -1.41 0.51 -3.63
N GLU A 145 -0.40 -0.32 -3.87
CA GLU A 145 -0.32 -1.18 -5.04
C GLU A 145 -1.54 -2.12 -5.13
N ASN A 146 -2.00 -2.38 -6.34
CA ASN A 146 -3.14 -3.28 -6.64
C ASN A 146 -4.52 -2.82 -6.12
N LEU A 147 -4.65 -1.62 -5.54
CA LEU A 147 -5.93 -1.08 -5.05
C LEU A 147 -6.78 -0.42 -6.16
N GLN A 148 -6.98 -1.14 -7.27
CA GLN A 148 -7.59 -0.59 -8.49
C GLN A 148 -9.05 -0.14 -8.34
N LYS A 149 -9.78 -0.65 -7.34
CA LYS A 149 -11.17 -0.26 -7.03
C LYS A 149 -11.28 0.92 -6.06
N LEU A 150 -10.16 1.44 -5.55
CA LEU A 150 -10.18 2.48 -4.54
C LEU A 150 -10.72 3.79 -5.14
N GLU A 151 -11.82 4.27 -4.57
CA GLU A 151 -12.48 5.50 -5.00
C GLU A 151 -12.20 6.67 -4.05
N ARG A 152 -11.97 6.39 -2.76
CA ARG A 152 -11.79 7.42 -1.74
C ARG A 152 -10.62 7.10 -0.82
N LEU A 153 -9.64 8.01 -0.79
CA LEU A 153 -8.46 7.94 0.04
C LEU A 153 -8.35 9.18 0.92
N PHE A 154 -8.39 8.99 2.24
CA PHE A 154 -8.33 10.05 3.23
C PHE A 154 -7.06 9.94 4.07
N LEU A 155 -6.10 10.82 3.82
CA LEU A 155 -4.79 10.91 4.46
C LEU A 155 -4.56 12.25 5.19
N GLN A 156 -5.55 13.15 5.20
CA GLN A 156 -5.45 14.46 5.85
C GLN A 156 -5.14 14.35 7.35
N ASN A 157 -4.60 15.40 7.97
CA ASN A 157 -4.25 15.39 9.40
C ASN A 157 -3.28 14.24 9.75
N ASN A 158 -2.22 14.12 8.97
CA ASN A 158 -1.02 13.35 9.30
C ASN A 158 0.17 14.33 9.31
N ALA A 159 1.40 13.84 9.26
CA ALA A 159 2.62 14.62 9.20
C ALA A 159 3.43 14.36 7.92
N ILE A 160 2.75 13.98 6.83
CA ILE A 160 3.41 13.57 5.59
C ILE A 160 4.15 14.76 4.98
N GLN A 161 5.44 14.59 4.70
CA GLN A 161 6.28 15.61 4.06
C GLN A 161 6.43 15.35 2.56
N HIS A 162 6.69 14.10 2.17
CA HIS A 162 6.81 13.68 0.78
C HIS A 162 5.94 12.46 0.51
N LEU A 163 5.54 12.32 -0.75
CA LEU A 163 4.89 11.14 -1.28
C LEU A 163 5.79 10.56 -2.38
N PRO A 164 6.10 9.26 -2.35
CA PRO A 164 6.88 8.62 -3.41
C PRO A 164 6.25 8.85 -4.78
N PHE A 165 7.10 9.03 -5.79
CA PHE A 165 6.66 9.08 -7.18
C PHE A 165 5.84 7.83 -7.54
N GLY A 166 4.70 8.04 -8.19
CA GLY A 166 3.85 6.95 -8.69
C GLY A 166 3.02 6.21 -7.62
N ILE A 167 3.03 6.61 -6.34
CA ILE A 167 2.27 5.93 -5.27
C ILE A 167 0.74 5.82 -5.54
N PHE A 168 0.21 6.64 -6.45
CA PHE A 168 -1.21 6.63 -6.85
C PHE A 168 -1.47 6.04 -8.24
N ASP A 169 -0.45 5.50 -8.93
CA ASP A 169 -0.58 5.08 -10.32
C ASP A 169 -1.62 3.99 -10.52
N ASP A 170 -1.74 3.05 -9.59
CA ASP A 170 -2.72 1.96 -9.65
C ASP A 170 -4.14 2.37 -9.29
N LEU A 171 -4.34 3.57 -8.73
CA LEU A 171 -5.64 4.05 -8.23
C LEU A 171 -6.49 4.64 -9.36
N LYS A 172 -6.70 3.86 -10.43
CA LYS A 172 -7.37 4.31 -11.67
C LYS A 172 -8.81 4.79 -11.44
N GLY A 173 -9.47 4.31 -10.38
CA GLY A 173 -10.84 4.68 -10.00
C GLY A 173 -10.94 5.83 -8.98
N LEU A 174 -9.83 6.48 -8.60
CA LEU A 174 -9.83 7.45 -7.51
C LEU A 174 -10.67 8.69 -7.83
N LYS A 175 -11.72 8.90 -7.04
CA LYS A 175 -12.66 10.03 -7.16
C LYS A 175 -12.44 11.10 -6.10
N ARG A 176 -11.83 10.74 -4.98
CA ARG A 176 -11.59 11.67 -3.88
C ARG A 176 -10.29 11.35 -3.16
N LEU A 177 -9.38 12.31 -3.18
CA LEU A 177 -8.14 12.31 -2.41
C LEU A 177 -8.20 13.45 -1.40
N ARG A 178 -7.80 13.19 -0.16
CA ARG A 178 -7.66 14.22 0.88
C ARG A 178 -6.26 14.13 1.46
N LEU A 179 -5.44 15.14 1.17
CA LEU A 179 -4.06 15.27 1.62
C LEU A 179 -3.83 16.56 2.42
N ASP A 180 -4.85 17.40 2.59
CA ASP A 180 -4.77 18.65 3.35
C ASP A 180 -4.31 18.41 4.80
N SER A 181 -3.86 19.46 5.47
CA SER A 181 -3.40 19.35 6.87
C SER A 181 -2.28 18.29 7.05
N ASN A 182 -1.36 18.22 6.09
CA ASN A 182 -0.07 17.52 6.19
C ASN A 182 1.08 18.55 6.17
N ALA A 183 2.32 18.05 6.19
CA ALA A 183 3.55 18.83 6.20
C ALA A 183 4.26 18.88 4.83
N LEU A 184 3.49 18.89 3.73
CA LEU A 184 4.00 18.67 2.38
C LEU A 184 5.12 19.65 1.99
N ILE A 185 6.29 19.13 1.63
CA ILE A 185 7.44 19.91 1.15
C ILE A 185 7.44 19.85 -0.39
N CYS A 186 7.10 20.95 -1.02
CA CYS A 186 6.93 21.09 -2.47
C CYS A 186 8.26 21.36 -3.18
N ASP A 187 9.22 20.45 -3.03
CA ASP A 187 10.48 20.47 -3.77
C ASP A 187 10.42 19.58 -5.02
N CYS A 188 11.58 19.30 -5.62
CA CYS A 188 11.68 18.48 -6.83
C CYS A 188 10.99 17.13 -6.70
N GLU A 189 11.02 16.48 -5.53
CA GLU A 189 10.39 15.16 -5.30
C GLU A 189 8.87 15.21 -5.42
N MET A 190 8.26 16.39 -5.20
CA MET A 190 6.81 16.57 -5.15
C MET A 190 6.22 17.22 -6.42
N PHE A 191 7.04 17.53 -7.42
CA PHE A 191 6.59 18.11 -8.69
C PHE A 191 5.48 17.29 -9.35
N TRP A 192 5.64 15.96 -9.40
CA TRP A 192 4.66 15.05 -10.01
C TRP A 192 3.26 15.20 -9.39
N LEU A 193 3.16 15.44 -8.07
CA LEU A 193 1.88 15.59 -7.39
C LEU A 193 1.17 16.85 -7.86
N SER A 194 1.91 17.95 -8.03
CA SER A 194 1.36 19.19 -8.59
C SER A 194 0.74 18.93 -9.96
N LYS A 195 1.45 18.23 -10.84
CA LYS A 195 0.99 17.89 -12.20
C LYS A 195 -0.24 16.99 -12.16
N MET A 196 -0.21 15.93 -11.35
CA MET A 196 -1.32 15.00 -11.18
C MET A 196 -2.59 15.70 -10.68
N LEU A 197 -2.48 16.60 -9.69
CA LEU A 197 -3.62 17.36 -9.17
C LEU A 197 -4.18 18.37 -10.19
N ARG A 198 -3.32 18.98 -11.03
CA ARG A 198 -3.78 19.88 -12.11
C ARG A 198 -4.55 19.14 -13.19
N GLU A 199 -4.05 17.98 -13.59
CA GLU A 199 -4.62 17.18 -14.68
C GLU A 199 -5.87 16.42 -14.23
N ASN A 200 -5.95 16.03 -12.96
CA ASN A 200 -7.10 15.32 -12.39
C ASN A 200 -8.00 16.25 -11.56
N GLY A 201 -8.87 16.99 -12.25
CA GLY A 201 -9.82 17.91 -11.63
C GLY A 201 -10.83 17.27 -10.65
N ALA A 202 -11.01 15.94 -10.67
CA ALA A 202 -11.91 15.25 -9.74
C ALA A 202 -11.34 15.17 -8.31
N VAL A 203 -10.01 15.16 -8.17
CA VAL A 203 -9.31 15.07 -6.88
C VAL A 203 -8.58 16.35 -6.50
N ALA A 204 -8.59 17.36 -7.36
CA ALA A 204 -8.04 18.68 -7.09
C ALA A 204 -8.75 19.34 -5.89
N ASP A 205 -8.01 19.65 -4.84
CA ASP A 205 -8.50 20.32 -3.63
C ASP A 205 -7.54 21.46 -3.26
N SER A 206 -8.04 22.69 -3.22
CA SER A 206 -7.24 23.88 -2.88
C SER A 206 -6.77 23.90 -1.43
N ALA A 207 -7.32 23.04 -0.56
CA ALA A 207 -6.84 22.86 0.81
C ALA A 207 -5.51 22.08 0.89
N ILE A 208 -5.07 21.43 -0.20
CA ILE A 208 -3.77 20.77 -0.28
C ILE A 208 -2.72 21.84 -0.56
N VAL A 209 -2.00 22.26 0.48
CA VAL A 209 -1.02 23.35 0.44
C VAL A 209 0.37 22.90 0.84
N CYS A 210 1.37 23.60 0.32
CA CYS A 210 2.77 23.42 0.68
C CYS A 210 3.06 23.98 2.08
N ARG A 211 3.96 23.31 2.82
CA ARG A 211 4.55 23.75 4.09
C ARG A 211 6.03 24.08 3.98
N GLY A 212 6.63 23.78 2.83
CA GLY A 212 7.96 24.19 2.45
C GLY A 212 8.15 23.97 0.94
N PRO A 213 9.24 24.48 0.36
CA PRO A 213 10.16 25.44 0.95
C PRO A 213 9.49 26.80 1.25
N SER A 214 10.18 27.71 1.96
CA SER A 214 9.58 28.95 2.51
C SER A 214 8.96 29.89 1.46
N ASP A 215 9.49 29.87 0.24
CA ASP A 215 9.00 30.61 -0.92
C ASP A 215 7.69 30.02 -1.49
N MET A 216 7.40 28.73 -1.22
CA MET A 216 6.17 28.06 -1.62
C MET A 216 5.18 27.85 -0.48
N GLU A 217 5.53 28.21 0.75
CA GLU A 217 4.68 27.95 1.92
C GLU A 217 3.28 28.58 1.78
N GLY A 218 2.25 27.76 1.98
CA GLY A 218 0.85 28.17 1.86
C GLY A 218 0.29 28.18 0.44
N MET A 219 1.13 28.01 -0.59
CA MET A 219 0.65 27.85 -1.97
C MET A 219 -0.09 26.53 -2.12
N ALA A 220 -1.19 26.53 -2.89
CA ALA A 220 -1.89 25.30 -3.22
C ALA A 220 -1.01 24.45 -4.15
N VAL A 221 -0.85 23.15 -3.86
CA VAL A 221 0.02 22.25 -4.63
C VAL A 221 -0.43 22.19 -6.10
N ALA A 222 -1.73 22.21 -6.35
CA ALA A 222 -2.30 22.23 -7.70
C ALA A 222 -2.06 23.57 -8.45
N SER A 223 -1.58 24.62 -7.80
CA SER A 223 -1.30 25.91 -8.46
C SER A 223 0.13 26.01 -9.02
N LEU A 224 1.06 25.21 -8.48
CA LEU A 224 2.46 25.21 -8.90
C LEU A 224 2.58 24.79 -10.37
N GLN A 225 3.63 25.23 -11.05
CA GLN A 225 3.94 25.00 -12.45
C GLN A 225 5.38 24.51 -12.61
N GLU A 226 5.73 23.97 -13.78
CA GLU A 226 7.09 23.48 -14.07
C GLU A 226 8.18 24.56 -13.87
N GLN A 227 7.85 25.82 -14.13
CA GLN A 227 8.74 26.96 -13.90
C GLN A 227 9.07 27.23 -12.42
N ASP A 228 8.30 26.67 -11.48
CA ASP A 228 8.59 26.76 -10.05
C ASP A 228 9.65 25.72 -9.63
N PHE A 229 10.01 24.80 -10.52
CA PHE A 229 10.93 23.67 -10.30
C PHE A 229 12.13 23.69 -11.26
N LEU A 230 12.56 24.88 -11.71
CA LEU A 230 13.62 25.02 -12.72
C LEU A 230 15.00 24.48 -12.29
N GLU A 231 15.23 24.30 -10.99
CA GLU A 231 16.48 23.73 -10.46
C GLU A 231 16.52 22.20 -10.60
N CYS A 232 15.36 21.56 -10.72
CA CYS A 232 15.21 20.12 -10.84
C CYS A 232 15.61 19.63 -12.25
N LYS A 233 16.07 18.37 -12.34
CA LYS A 233 16.56 17.78 -13.59
C LYS A 233 15.88 16.45 -13.87
N MET A 234 15.37 16.29 -15.10
CA MET A 234 14.96 14.99 -15.60
C MET A 234 16.14 14.01 -15.61
N PRO A 235 15.88 12.70 -15.54
CA PRO A 235 16.95 11.72 -15.64
C PRO A 235 17.63 11.81 -17.02
N GLU A 236 18.94 11.59 -17.04
CA GLU A 236 19.78 11.51 -18.24
C GLU A 236 20.75 10.34 -18.09
N PHE A 237 20.85 9.47 -19.10
CA PHE A 237 21.79 8.35 -19.06
C PHE A 237 23.23 8.82 -19.20
N THR A 238 24.09 8.43 -18.27
CA THR A 238 25.54 8.61 -18.34
C THR A 238 26.26 7.35 -18.81
N ALA A 239 25.60 6.19 -18.75
CA ALA A 239 26.02 4.96 -19.41
C ALA A 239 24.80 4.12 -19.79
N GLU A 240 24.77 3.66 -21.03
CA GLU A 240 23.75 2.75 -21.56
C GLU A 240 24.29 1.33 -21.72
N PRO A 241 23.43 0.29 -21.65
CA PRO A 241 23.87 -1.08 -21.81
C PRO A 241 24.15 -1.41 -23.28
N THR A 242 24.79 -2.55 -23.50
CA THR A 242 25.09 -3.11 -24.83
C THR A 242 24.73 -4.59 -24.88
N ASP A 243 24.64 -5.15 -26.10
CA ASP A 243 24.40 -6.59 -26.30
C ASP A 243 25.50 -7.42 -25.62
N VAL A 244 25.11 -8.49 -24.92
CA VAL A 244 26.03 -9.41 -24.24
C VAL A 244 25.75 -10.85 -24.67
N SER A 245 26.81 -11.64 -24.84
CA SER A 245 26.70 -13.09 -24.99
C SER A 245 27.50 -13.77 -23.88
N VAL A 246 26.85 -14.62 -23.10
CA VAL A 246 27.47 -15.35 -21.97
C VAL A 246 27.23 -16.84 -22.11
N GLN A 247 28.08 -17.66 -21.49
CA GLN A 247 27.82 -19.09 -21.36
C GLN A 247 26.91 -19.37 -20.16
N PHE A 248 26.22 -20.51 -20.20
CA PHE A 248 25.45 -20.95 -19.04
C PHE A 248 26.34 -21.09 -17.79
N GLY A 249 25.84 -20.60 -16.65
CA GLY A 249 26.57 -20.55 -15.38
C GLY A 249 27.50 -19.34 -15.22
N GLU A 250 27.72 -18.52 -16.25
CA GLU A 250 28.47 -17.25 -16.11
C GLU A 250 27.56 -16.12 -15.61
N THR A 251 28.16 -15.02 -15.15
CA THR A 251 27.42 -13.84 -14.70
C THR A 251 27.19 -12.87 -15.86
N VAL A 252 25.94 -12.50 -16.11
CA VAL A 252 25.59 -11.39 -17.01
C VAL A 252 25.81 -10.07 -16.28
N ARG A 253 26.40 -9.09 -16.96
CA ARG A 253 26.55 -7.72 -16.45
C ARG A 253 26.01 -6.71 -17.45
N LEU A 254 24.89 -6.06 -17.11
CA LEU A 254 24.28 -4.99 -17.91
C LEU A 254 24.44 -3.66 -17.19
N THR A 255 25.32 -2.79 -17.69
CA THR A 255 25.59 -1.49 -17.05
C THR A 255 24.57 -0.45 -17.51
N CYS A 256 23.92 0.22 -16.56
CA CYS A 256 23.08 1.37 -16.82
C CYS A 256 23.28 2.39 -15.69
N ARG A 257 23.70 3.61 -16.04
CA ARG A 257 23.87 4.72 -15.09
C ARG A 257 23.09 5.92 -15.58
N ALA A 258 22.41 6.60 -14.66
CA ALA A 258 21.72 7.86 -14.95
C ALA A 258 21.98 8.87 -13.83
N GLU A 259 21.92 10.15 -14.20
CA GLU A 259 21.96 11.29 -13.28
C GLU A 259 20.67 12.10 -13.43
N GLY A 260 20.31 12.85 -12.39
CA GLY A 260 19.08 13.64 -12.34
C GLY A 260 18.95 14.33 -10.99
N ASP A 261 17.99 15.24 -10.87
CA ASP A 261 17.65 15.89 -9.61
C ASP A 261 16.12 15.94 -9.47
N PRO A 262 15.53 15.04 -8.68
CA PRO A 262 16.18 14.14 -7.74
C PRO A 262 16.93 12.98 -8.41
N ALA A 263 17.81 12.32 -7.65
CA ALA A 263 18.59 11.19 -8.16
C ALA A 263 17.64 10.08 -8.68
N PRO A 264 17.83 9.58 -9.91
CA PRO A 264 16.88 8.63 -10.50
C PRO A 264 17.01 7.23 -9.93
N GLU A 265 15.87 6.58 -9.74
CA GLU A 265 15.78 5.14 -9.52
C GLU A 265 16.01 4.41 -10.85
N ILE A 266 16.80 3.33 -10.80
CA ILE A 266 17.07 2.46 -11.94
C ILE A 266 16.24 1.19 -11.83
N VAL A 267 15.47 0.92 -12.88
CA VAL A 267 14.61 -0.27 -13.00
C VAL A 267 14.98 -1.01 -14.28
N TRP A 268 15.03 -2.34 -14.20
CA TRP A 268 15.31 -3.20 -15.35
C TRP A 268 14.07 -3.94 -15.81
N LEU A 269 13.87 -3.97 -17.13
CA LEU A 269 12.85 -4.78 -17.76
C LEU A 269 13.50 -5.95 -18.50
N HIS A 270 12.99 -7.15 -18.30
CA HIS A 270 13.28 -8.33 -19.10
C HIS A 270 12.03 -8.70 -19.90
N ASN A 271 12.14 -8.70 -21.24
CA ASN A 271 11.02 -8.95 -22.15
C ASN A 271 9.80 -8.06 -21.84
N SER A 272 10.03 -6.77 -21.55
CA SER A 272 9.02 -5.78 -21.13
C SER A 272 8.42 -5.94 -19.73
N GLN A 273 8.88 -6.89 -18.92
CA GLN A 273 8.43 -7.07 -17.53
C GLN A 273 9.51 -6.60 -16.55
N GLU A 274 9.11 -5.84 -15.53
CA GLU A 274 10.02 -5.38 -14.47
C GLU A 274 10.61 -6.56 -13.71
N ILE A 275 11.93 -6.52 -13.50
CA ILE A 275 12.66 -7.51 -12.71
C ILE A 275 12.60 -7.09 -11.25
N GLU A 276 12.08 -7.96 -10.38
CA GLU A 276 12.09 -7.76 -8.94
C GLU A 276 13.50 -7.96 -8.37
N THR A 277 14.22 -6.85 -8.19
CA THR A 277 15.61 -6.86 -7.69
C THR A 277 15.73 -6.69 -6.17
N ASN A 278 14.64 -6.32 -5.50
CA ASN A 278 14.57 -6.11 -4.04
C ASN A 278 14.05 -7.32 -3.25
N SER A 279 14.09 -8.52 -3.84
CA SER A 279 13.61 -9.73 -3.17
C SER A 279 14.47 -10.06 -1.94
N VAL A 280 13.84 -10.17 -0.77
CA VAL A 280 14.45 -10.58 0.51
C VAL A 280 14.88 -12.06 0.49
N GLU A 281 14.54 -12.79 -0.58
CA GLU A 281 14.89 -14.19 -0.77
C GLU A 281 16.42 -14.34 -0.99
N PRO A 282 17.14 -15.06 -0.11
CA PRO A 282 18.59 -15.26 -0.20
C PRO A 282 19.10 -15.93 -1.48
N SER A 283 18.20 -16.37 -2.37
CA SER A 283 18.49 -17.10 -3.61
C SER A 283 18.14 -16.34 -4.90
N SER A 284 17.88 -15.03 -4.85
CA SER A 284 17.69 -14.26 -6.09
C SER A 284 18.99 -14.23 -6.90
N ARG A 285 18.95 -14.72 -8.14
CA ARG A 285 20.07 -14.60 -9.10
C ARG A 285 20.24 -13.18 -9.63
N TYR A 286 19.22 -12.33 -9.50
CA TYR A 286 19.23 -10.94 -9.94
C TYR A 286 19.69 -10.03 -8.79
N GLU A 287 20.72 -9.23 -9.06
CA GLU A 287 21.28 -8.26 -8.13
C GLU A 287 21.37 -6.89 -8.83
N LEU A 288 20.77 -5.87 -8.23
CA LEU A 288 20.90 -4.48 -8.68
C LEU A 288 22.00 -3.79 -7.88
N MET A 289 23.07 -3.38 -8.55
CA MET A 289 24.14 -2.61 -7.94
C MET A 289 23.69 -1.17 -7.65
N SER A 290 24.38 -0.51 -6.70
CA SER A 290 24.12 0.89 -6.36
C SER A 290 24.32 1.88 -7.51
N ASP A 291 25.06 1.50 -8.55
CA ASP A 291 25.25 2.32 -9.77
C ASP A 291 24.20 2.02 -10.85
N GLY A 292 23.21 1.16 -10.60
CA GLY A 292 22.18 0.77 -11.57
C GLY A 292 22.55 -0.41 -12.48
N THR A 293 23.76 -0.97 -12.34
CA THR A 293 24.16 -2.19 -13.07
C THR A 293 23.31 -3.39 -12.60
N LEU A 294 22.68 -4.09 -13.54
CA LEU A 294 22.06 -5.38 -13.28
C LEU A 294 23.09 -6.50 -13.44
N MET A 295 23.19 -7.32 -12.39
CA MET A 295 23.94 -8.58 -12.41
C MET A 295 22.97 -9.74 -12.38
N ILE A 296 23.18 -10.72 -13.27
CA ILE A 296 22.44 -11.97 -13.29
C ILE A 296 23.45 -13.09 -13.08
N HIS A 297 23.44 -13.67 -11.88
CA HIS A 297 24.31 -14.79 -11.52
C HIS A 297 23.79 -16.09 -12.13
N ASP A 298 24.70 -17.03 -12.40
CA ASP A 298 24.40 -18.36 -12.95
C ASP A 298 23.45 -18.32 -14.17
N ALA A 299 23.91 -17.72 -15.27
CA ALA A 299 23.10 -17.51 -16.46
C ALA A 299 22.46 -18.81 -16.97
N GLU A 300 21.18 -18.73 -17.31
CA GLU A 300 20.38 -19.85 -17.82
C GLU A 300 19.63 -19.50 -19.11
N GLN A 301 18.93 -20.49 -19.68
CA GLN A 301 18.18 -20.31 -20.93
C GLN A 301 17.06 -19.26 -20.79
N SER A 302 16.44 -19.15 -19.62
CA SER A 302 15.39 -18.18 -19.28
C SER A 302 15.89 -16.75 -19.35
N ASP A 303 17.18 -16.51 -19.07
CA ASP A 303 17.76 -15.16 -19.11
C ASP A 303 17.95 -14.65 -20.54
N HIS A 304 17.82 -15.51 -21.55
CA HIS A 304 17.87 -15.08 -22.95
C HIS A 304 16.69 -14.15 -23.26
N GLY A 305 16.97 -13.04 -23.94
CA GLY A 305 15.92 -12.11 -24.35
C GLY A 305 16.39 -10.67 -24.42
N THR A 306 15.41 -9.77 -24.44
CA THR A 306 15.64 -8.33 -24.53
C THR A 306 15.59 -7.69 -23.16
N TYR A 307 16.56 -6.83 -22.87
CA TYR A 307 16.66 -6.07 -21.65
C TYR A 307 16.64 -4.57 -21.94
N GLU A 308 15.94 -3.83 -21.10
CA GLU A 308 15.84 -2.38 -21.21
C GLU A 308 16.03 -1.77 -19.82
N CYS A 309 16.83 -0.71 -19.74
CA CYS A 309 16.98 0.05 -18.51
C CYS A 309 16.03 1.24 -18.52
N VAL A 310 15.36 1.48 -17.39
CA VAL A 310 14.50 2.62 -17.13
C VAL A 310 15.12 3.43 -16.01
N ALA A 311 15.36 4.72 -16.25
CA ALA A 311 15.73 5.68 -15.21
C ALA A 311 14.54 6.61 -14.96
N ARG A 312 14.09 6.70 -13.70
CA ARG A 312 12.92 7.49 -13.32
C ARG A 312 13.16 8.32 -12.06
N ASN A 313 12.67 9.55 -12.05
CA ASN A 313 12.53 10.38 -10.87
C ASN A 313 11.19 11.14 -10.92
N SER A 314 10.94 12.01 -9.96
CA SER A 314 9.73 12.85 -9.90
C SER A 314 9.53 13.79 -11.10
N MET A 315 10.59 14.09 -11.87
CA MET A 315 10.55 14.94 -13.05
C MET A 315 10.17 14.17 -14.32
N GLY A 316 10.37 12.86 -14.34
CA GLY A 316 9.99 12.01 -15.46
C GLY A 316 10.75 10.69 -15.52
N GLN A 317 10.59 10.01 -16.65
CA GLN A 317 11.27 8.74 -16.92
C GLN A 317 11.83 8.73 -18.33
N ILE A 318 12.98 8.07 -18.49
CA ILE A 318 13.60 7.76 -19.77
C ILE A 318 13.94 6.27 -19.82
N LYS A 319 14.04 5.73 -21.03
CA LYS A 319 14.27 4.30 -21.27
C LYS A 319 15.34 4.14 -22.34
N THR A 320 16.28 3.22 -22.13
CA THR A 320 17.32 2.90 -23.12
C THR A 320 16.73 2.17 -24.32
N ASN A 321 17.51 2.04 -25.39
CA ASN A 321 17.20 1.03 -26.40
C ASN A 321 17.30 -0.38 -25.80
N ALA A 322 16.54 -1.32 -26.37
CA ALA A 322 16.60 -2.72 -25.97
C ALA A 322 17.94 -3.36 -26.40
N VAL A 323 18.56 -4.10 -25.49
CA VAL A 323 19.77 -4.90 -25.72
C VAL A 323 19.48 -6.37 -25.54
N ASN A 324 20.22 -7.22 -26.24
CA ASN A 324 20.05 -8.67 -26.23
C ASN A 324 21.06 -9.33 -25.28
N VAL A 325 20.55 -10.21 -24.43
CA VAL A 325 21.38 -11.18 -23.70
C VAL A 325 21.24 -12.53 -24.39
N ASN A 326 22.36 -13.03 -24.91
CA ASN A 326 22.46 -14.32 -25.56
C ASN A 326 23.14 -15.35 -24.65
N SER A 327 22.35 -16.16 -23.95
CA SER A 327 22.82 -17.28 -23.13
C SER A 327 23.15 -18.50 -24.01
N LEU A 328 24.41 -18.93 -24.06
CA LEU A 328 24.90 -20.03 -24.91
C LEU A 328 25.24 -21.28 -24.10
N ARG A 329 24.80 -22.46 -24.56
CA ARG A 329 25.27 -23.75 -24.02
C ARG A 329 26.75 -23.98 -24.35
N TYR A 330 27.45 -24.67 -23.47
CA TYR A 330 28.79 -25.20 -23.76
C TYR A 330 28.77 -26.01 -25.06
N ARG A 331 29.74 -25.76 -25.96
CA ARG A 331 29.87 -26.52 -27.22
C ARG A 331 30.31 -27.97 -27.04
N ASN A 332 30.58 -28.42 -25.81
CA ASN A 332 31.20 -29.71 -25.50
C ASN A 332 30.41 -30.55 -24.48
N ASP A 333 29.08 -30.54 -24.52
CA ASP A 333 28.28 -31.57 -23.85
C ASP A 333 27.95 -32.66 -24.89
N PRO A 334 28.47 -33.90 -24.76
CA PRO A 334 28.29 -34.98 -25.73
C PRO A 334 26.86 -35.52 -25.86
#